data_AF-A0A959LJM3-F1
#
_entry.id   AF-A0A959LJM3-F1
#
_cell.length_a   1.000
_cell.length_b   1.000
_cell.length_c   1.000
_cell.angle_alpha   90.00
_cell.angle_beta   90.00
_cell.angle_gamma   90.00
#
_symmetry.space_group_name_H-M   'P 1'
#
loop_
_entity.id
_entity.type
_entity.pdbx_description
1 polymer ?
#
loop_
_entity_poly.entity_id
_entity_poly.type
_entity_poly.pdbx_seq_one_letter_code
_entity_poly.pdbx_strand_id
1 'polypeptide(L)'
;MRWPWQKRTPPPERYRRYQEQMSMKTWSPSTLIADLPIVVLDAETTGMDPRKDRLISLSAVVVRGREVLLNRSFDALVRNPYGQEGRTAAQVHGILASESARGEDEVEVIFHFLEFIQGHWLAGHFIGHDIGI
;
A
#
# COMPACT_ATOMS: atom_id res chain seq x y z
N MET A 1 21.32 -3.65 -26.23
CA MET A 1 21.72 -5.03 -26.60
C MET A 1 21.78 -5.87 -25.34
N ARG A 2 21.13 -7.04 -25.31
CA ARG A 2 21.09 -7.93 -24.14
C ARG A 2 21.72 -9.26 -24.54
N TRP A 3 22.72 -9.72 -23.80
CA TRP A 3 23.55 -10.87 -24.18
C TRP A 3 22.90 -12.20 -23.74
N PRO A 4 22.90 -13.26 -24.58
CA PRO A 4 22.17 -14.52 -24.34
C PRO A 4 22.54 -15.33 -23.08
N TRP A 5 23.59 -14.96 -22.32
CA TRP A 5 24.04 -15.69 -21.13
C TRP A 5 23.70 -15.02 -19.79
N GLN A 6 23.04 -13.86 -19.81
CA GLN A 6 22.58 -13.21 -18.58
C GLN A 6 21.31 -13.90 -18.08
N LYS A 7 21.47 -14.94 -17.24
CA LYS A 7 20.35 -15.51 -16.50
C LYS A 7 19.75 -14.41 -15.63
N ARG A 8 18.46 -14.12 -15.80
CA ARG A 8 17.75 -13.19 -14.91
C ARG A 8 17.76 -13.81 -13.52
N THR A 9 18.31 -13.12 -12.53
CA THR A 9 18.08 -13.48 -11.13
C THR A 9 16.57 -13.42 -10.90
N PRO A 10 15.95 -14.49 -10.37
CA PRO A 10 14.52 -14.47 -10.07
C PRO A 10 14.24 -13.38 -9.01
N PRO A 11 13.06 -12.74 -9.03
CA PRO A 11 12.68 -11.81 -7.98
C PRO A 11 12.72 -12.48 -6.60
N PRO A 12 12.98 -11.72 -5.52
CA PRO A 12 12.89 -12.25 -4.16
C PRO A 12 11.53 -12.95 -3.92
N GLU A 13 11.50 -13.93 -3.02
CA GLU A 13 10.33 -14.78 -2.78
C GLU A 13 9.04 -14.00 -2.55
N ARG A 14 9.10 -12.93 -1.75
CA ARG A 14 7.95 -12.07 -1.44
C ARG A 14 7.30 -11.47 -2.70
N TYR A 15 8.11 -11.03 -3.66
CA TYR A 15 7.60 -10.52 -4.94
C TYR A 15 6.99 -11.62 -5.81
N ARG A 16 7.56 -12.83 -5.79
CA ARG A 16 7.01 -13.97 -6.52
C ARG A 16 5.63 -14.36 -5.99
N ARG A 17 5.47 -14.38 -4.67
CA ARG A 17 4.18 -14.65 -4.01
C ARG A 17 3.11 -13.64 -4.43
N TYR A 18 3.44 -12.35 -4.45
CA TYR A 18 2.53 -11.32 -4.94
C TYR A 18 2.15 -11.53 -6.42
N GLN A 19 3.13 -11.85 -7.28
CA GLN A 19 2.87 -12.15 -8.70
C GLN A 19 1.95 -13.36 -8.87
N GLU A 20 2.14 -14.41 -8.09
CA GLU A 20 1.29 -15.61 -8.10
C GLU A 20 -0.15 -15.25 -7.70
N GLN A 21 -0.34 -14.50 -6.61
CA GLN A 21 -1.67 -14.04 -6.17
C GLN A 21 -2.40 -13.24 -7.26
N MET A 22 -1.69 -12.33 -7.93
CA MET A 22 -2.23 -11.53 -9.03
C MET A 22 -2.60 -12.40 -10.24
N SER A 23 -1.82 -13.44 -10.53
CA SER A 23 -2.07 -14.33 -11.67
C SER A 23 -3.26 -15.28 -11.47
N MET A 24 -3.57 -15.62 -10.21
CA MET A 24 -4.64 -16.57 -9.89
C MET A 24 -6.02 -15.93 -9.86
N LYS A 25 -6.11 -14.60 -9.75
CA LYS A 25 -7.36 -13.90 -9.45
C LYS A 25 -7.81 -13.05 -10.62
N THR A 26 -8.63 -13.66 -11.48
CA THR A 26 -9.27 -12.96 -12.59
C THR A 26 -10.77 -12.89 -12.36
N TRP A 27 -11.33 -11.71 -12.52
CA TRP A 27 -12.78 -11.49 -12.44
C TRP A 27 -13.37 -11.51 -13.85
N SER A 28 -14.54 -12.12 -14.02
CA SER A 28 -15.24 -12.07 -15.31
C SER A 28 -15.56 -10.60 -15.66
N PRO A 29 -15.41 -10.17 -16.92
CA PRO A 29 -15.85 -8.85 -17.37
C PRO A 29 -17.34 -8.57 -17.11
N SER A 30 -18.16 -9.61 -16.92
CA SER A 30 -19.59 -9.50 -16.59
C SER A 30 -19.87 -9.38 -15.09
N THR A 31 -18.84 -9.41 -14.23
CA THR A 31 -19.00 -9.28 -12.77
C THR A 31 -19.45 -7.86 -12.45
N LEU A 32 -20.52 -7.72 -11.68
CA LEU A 32 -20.99 -6.40 -11.25
C LEU A 32 -20.01 -5.80 -10.25
N ILE A 33 -19.81 -4.48 -10.30
CA ILE A 33 -18.98 -3.76 -9.33
C ILE A 33 -19.43 -4.03 -7.89
N ALA A 34 -20.73 -4.20 -7.67
CA ALA A 34 -21.29 -4.49 -6.35
C ALA A 34 -20.80 -5.84 -5.76
N ASP A 35 -20.40 -6.78 -6.61
CA ASP A 35 -19.91 -8.10 -6.20
C ASP A 35 -18.38 -8.16 -6.14
N LEU A 36 -17.69 -7.13 -6.67
CA LEU A 36 -16.24 -7.02 -6.61
C LEU A 36 -15.82 -6.54 -5.21
N PRO A 37 -14.90 -7.24 -4.54
CA PRO A 37 -14.23 -6.69 -3.38
C PRO A 37 -13.20 -5.66 -3.85
N ILE A 38 -13.32 -4.45 -3.34
CA ILE A 38 -12.46 -3.30 -3.66
C ILE A 38 -11.72 -2.93 -2.39
N VAL A 39 -10.40 -2.81 -2.47
CA VAL A 39 -9.59 -2.23 -1.40
C VAL A 39 -9.60 -0.72 -1.56
N VAL A 40 -10.18 -0.03 -0.60
CA VAL A 40 -10.09 1.43 -0.50
C VAL A 40 -8.93 1.74 0.41
N LEU A 41 -7.95 2.52 -0.07
CA LEU A 41 -6.78 2.91 0.71
C LEU A 41 -6.58 4.42 0.73
N ASP A 42 -5.81 4.84 1.72
CA ASP A 42 -5.36 6.19 1.95
C ASP A 42 -3.95 6.13 2.56
N ALA A 43 -3.04 6.95 2.05
CA ALA A 43 -1.66 7.04 2.51
C ALA A 43 -1.33 8.46 2.98
N GLU A 44 -0.79 8.57 4.18
CA GLU A 44 -0.26 9.84 4.68
C GLU A 44 1.24 9.89 4.40
N THR A 45 1.70 11.05 3.94
CA THR A 45 3.05 11.23 3.41
C THR A 45 3.68 12.52 3.92
N THR A 46 5.00 12.63 3.87
CA THR A 46 5.69 13.89 4.27
C THR A 46 5.42 15.06 3.30
N GLY A 47 4.88 14.76 2.12
CA GLY A 47 4.60 15.71 1.04
C GLY A 47 4.10 15.01 -0.23
N MET A 48 4.12 15.70 -1.37
CA MET A 48 3.46 15.30 -2.62
C MET A 48 4.43 14.88 -3.76
N ASP A 49 5.75 14.87 -3.55
CA ASP A 49 6.75 14.44 -4.56
C ASP A 49 7.27 13.03 -4.24
N PRO A 50 6.83 11.98 -4.98
CA PRO A 50 7.22 10.59 -4.70
C PRO A 50 8.72 10.30 -4.77
N ARG A 51 9.50 11.20 -5.37
CA ARG A 51 10.96 11.03 -5.49
C ARG A 51 11.71 11.52 -4.23
N LYS A 52 11.02 12.21 -3.33
CA LYS A 52 11.61 12.91 -2.19
C LYS A 52 10.87 12.64 -0.89
N ASP A 53 9.54 12.63 -0.97
CA ASP A 53 8.67 12.43 0.17
C ASP A 53 8.57 10.95 0.53
N ARG A 54 8.20 10.70 1.78
CA ARG A 54 8.17 9.37 2.39
C ARG A 54 6.78 9.04 2.90
N LEU A 55 6.47 7.75 2.90
CA LEU A 55 5.26 7.21 3.53
C LEU A 55 5.35 7.38 5.06
N ILE A 56 4.27 7.85 5.66
CA ILE A 56 4.11 8.03 7.12
C ILE A 56 3.15 6.96 7.66
N SER A 57 2.03 6.75 6.98
CA SER A 57 1.06 5.70 7.33
C SER A 57 0.34 5.21 6.10
N LEU A 58 -0.14 3.98 6.17
CA LEU A 58 -0.96 3.37 5.14
C LEU A 58 -2.12 2.64 5.80
N SER A 59 -3.33 3.03 5.40
CA SER A 59 -4.56 2.45 5.91
C SER A 59 -5.43 2.00 4.75
N ALA A 60 -6.13 0.89 4.93
CA ALA A 60 -7.02 0.37 3.91
C ALA A 60 -8.16 -0.47 4.50
N VAL A 61 -9.27 -0.54 3.78
CA VAL A 61 -10.41 -1.40 4.09
C VAL A 61 -10.91 -2.09 2.83
N VAL A 62 -11.46 -3.30 2.98
CA VAL A 62 -12.18 -3.95 1.89
C VAL A 62 -13.63 -3.50 1.90
N VAL A 63 -14.11 -3.01 0.76
CA VAL A 63 -15.50 -2.67 0.49
C VAL A 63 -16.09 -3.68 -0.48
N ARG A 64 -17.31 -4.14 -0.21
CA ARG A 64 -18.10 -4.95 -1.15
C ARG A 64 -19.50 -4.36 -1.28
N GLY A 65 -19.86 -3.95 -2.49
CA GLY A 65 -21.12 -3.27 -2.73
C GLY A 65 -21.20 -1.94 -1.96
N ARG A 66 -22.05 -1.89 -0.93
CA ARG A 66 -22.24 -0.71 -0.06
C ARG A 66 -21.75 -0.93 1.37
N GLU A 67 -21.02 -2.02 1.61
CA GLU A 67 -20.59 -2.43 2.94
C GLU A 67 -19.07 -2.32 3.08
N VAL A 68 -18.63 -1.70 4.19
CA VAL A 68 -17.23 -1.74 4.63
C VAL A 68 -17.04 -2.99 5.48
N LEU A 69 -16.13 -3.87 5.10
CA LEU A 69 -15.82 -5.08 5.84
C LEU A 69 -14.79 -4.77 6.92
N LEU A 70 -15.26 -4.39 8.11
CA LEU A 70 -14.39 -3.95 9.23
C LEU A 70 -13.41 -5.04 9.70
N ASN A 71 -13.74 -6.32 9.54
CA ASN A 71 -12.83 -7.44 9.82
C ASN A 71 -11.74 -7.61 8.75
N ARG A 72 -11.75 -6.77 7.72
CA ARG A 72 -10.80 -6.72 6.60
C ARG A 72 -10.26 -5.30 6.48
N SER A 73 -9.64 -4.82 7.55
CA SER A 73 -8.90 -3.57 7.60
C SER A 73 -7.40 -3.82 7.67
N PHE A 74 -6.63 -2.88 7.16
CA PHE A 74 -5.20 -2.75 7.27
C PHE A 74 -4.90 -1.36 7.82
N ASP A 75 -4.00 -1.26 8.78
CA ASP A 75 -3.57 0.01 9.34
C ASP A 75 -2.12 -0.16 9.79
N ALA A 76 -1.24 0.70 9.30
CA ALA A 76 0.18 0.64 9.63
C ALA A 76 0.78 2.04 9.68
N LEU A 77 1.55 2.29 10.74
CA LEU A 77 2.44 3.43 10.83
C LEU A 77 3.84 3.02 10.35
N VAL A 78 4.47 3.85 9.54
CA VAL A 78 5.85 3.67 9.09
C VAL A 78 6.80 4.30 10.10
N ARG A 79 7.89 3.58 10.38
CA ARG A 79 8.98 4.03 11.23
C ARG A 79 9.75 5.13 10.53
N ASN A 80 9.45 6.37 10.88
CA ASN A 80 10.23 7.51 10.42
C ASN A 80 11.20 7.97 11.53
N PRO A 81 12.53 7.95 11.31
CA PRO A 81 13.50 8.44 12.27
C PRO A 81 13.68 9.98 12.29
N TYR A 82 12.97 10.76 11.47
CA TYR A 82 13.32 12.16 11.19
C TYR A 82 12.58 13.24 12.00
N GLY A 83 13.35 14.24 12.45
CA GLY A 83 12.94 15.33 13.34
C GLY A 83 11.88 16.31 12.79
N GLN A 84 12.21 17.20 11.85
CA GLN A 84 11.28 18.27 11.42
C GLN A 84 10.05 17.74 10.65
N GLU A 85 10.19 16.64 9.91
CA GLU A 85 9.09 15.99 9.17
C GLU A 85 7.99 15.52 10.11
N GLY A 86 8.33 15.01 11.30
CA GLY A 86 7.36 14.63 12.33
C GLY A 86 6.55 15.80 12.89
N ARG A 87 7.04 17.05 12.79
CA ARG A 87 6.27 18.24 13.20
C ARG A 87 5.21 18.61 12.16
N THR A 88 5.56 18.55 10.87
CA THR A 88 4.61 18.77 9.77
C THR A 88 3.55 17.68 9.77
N ALA A 89 3.95 16.41 9.93
CA ALA A 89 3.04 15.28 10.02
C ALA A 89 2.02 15.43 11.16
N ALA A 90 2.49 15.79 12.36
CA ALA A 90 1.60 16.03 13.51
C ALA A 90 0.64 17.21 13.29
N GLN A 91 1.08 18.26 12.61
CA GLN A 91 0.26 19.45 12.34
C GLN A 91 -0.81 19.20 11.27
N VAL A 92 -0.52 18.38 10.27
CA VAL A 92 -1.42 18.15 9.13
C VAL A 92 -2.28 16.91 9.36
N HIS A 93 -1.71 15.81 9.86
CA HIS A 93 -2.33 14.48 9.92
C HIS A 93 -2.55 13.99 11.36
N GLY A 94 -2.09 14.73 12.37
CA GLY A 94 -2.28 14.36 13.79
C GLY A 94 -1.40 13.21 14.29
N ILE A 95 -0.50 12.68 13.45
CA ILE A 95 0.42 11.58 13.81
C ILE A 95 1.62 12.17 14.55
N LEU A 96 1.79 11.80 15.82
CA LEU A 96 2.89 12.30 16.63
C LEU A 96 4.21 11.61 16.25
N ALA A 97 5.32 12.35 16.33
CA ALA A 97 6.65 11.78 16.10
C ALA A 97 6.96 10.57 17.01
N SER A 98 6.41 10.53 18.23
CA SER A 98 6.53 9.37 19.13
C SER A 98 5.77 8.14 18.66
N GLU A 99 4.70 8.31 17.89
CA GLU A 99 3.92 7.23 17.28
C GLU A 99 4.65 6.70 16.06
N SER A 100 5.11 7.57 15.16
CA SER A 100 5.94 7.18 14.01
C SER A 100 7.23 6.48 14.46
N ALA A 101 7.87 6.89 15.55
CA ALA A 101 9.06 6.19 16.06
C ALA A 101 8.81 4.71 16.41
N ARG A 102 7.55 4.36 16.73
CA ARG A 102 7.11 2.99 17.06
C ARG A 102 6.58 2.23 15.84
N GLY A 103 6.45 2.89 14.69
CA GLY A 103 5.98 2.28 13.44
C GLY A 103 6.86 1.12 12.95
N GLU A 104 6.43 0.48 11.88
CA GLU A 104 7.12 -0.64 11.22
C GLU A 104 8.07 -0.14 10.13
N ASP A 105 9.05 -0.96 9.72
CA ASP A 105 9.88 -0.62 8.56
C ASP A 105 9.02 -0.46 7.31
N GLU A 106 9.26 0.59 6.52
CA GLU A 106 8.45 0.93 5.34
C GLU A 106 8.33 -0.24 4.36
N VAL A 107 9.43 -0.98 4.14
CA VAL A 107 9.44 -2.11 3.21
C VAL A 107 8.56 -3.24 3.75
N GLU A 108 8.57 -3.49 5.06
CA GLU A 108 7.71 -4.49 5.67
C GLU A 108 6.23 -4.08 5.63
N VAL A 109 5.90 -2.80 5.87
CA VAL A 109 4.53 -2.26 5.70
C VAL A 109 4.01 -2.53 4.29
N ILE A 110 4.81 -2.21 3.26
CA ILE A 110 4.42 -2.46 1.88
C ILE A 110 4.23 -3.96 1.62
N PHE A 111 5.09 -4.83 2.14
CA PHE A 111 4.89 -6.28 1.96
C PHE A 111 3.63 -6.80 2.65
N HIS A 112 3.34 -6.36 3.87
CA HIS A 112 2.10 -6.72 4.56
C HIS A 112 0.87 -6.20 3.79
N PHE A 113 0.95 -4.98 3.24
CA PHE A 113 -0.10 -4.43 2.39
C PHE A 113 -0.30 -5.23 1.09
N LEU A 114 0.78 -5.61 0.40
CA LEU A 114 0.69 -6.45 -0.80
C LEU A 114 0.04 -7.82 -0.51
N GLU A 115 0.30 -8.40 0.66
CA GLU A 115 -0.39 -9.62 1.12
C GLU A 115 -1.86 -9.37 1.48
N PHE A 116 -2.20 -8.18 2.02
CA PHE A 116 -3.56 -7.79 2.35
C PHE A 116 -4.44 -7.58 1.11
N ILE A 117 -3.92 -6.94 0.06
CA ILE A 117 -4.74 -6.59 -1.12
C ILE A 117 -5.14 -7.81 -1.94
N GLN A 118 -4.38 -8.91 -1.91
CA GLN A 118 -4.73 -10.19 -2.53
C GLN A 118 -5.27 -10.07 -3.98
N GLY A 119 -4.70 -9.16 -4.77
CA GLY A 119 -5.12 -8.87 -6.15
C GLY A 119 -6.54 -8.33 -6.32
N HIS A 120 -7.11 -7.70 -5.30
CA HIS A 120 -8.35 -6.93 -5.43
C HIS A 120 -8.11 -5.59 -6.14
N TRP A 121 -9.18 -5.01 -6.67
CA TRP A 121 -9.15 -3.67 -7.25
C TRP A 121 -8.85 -2.64 -6.17
N LEU A 122 -8.04 -1.62 -6.50
CA LEU A 122 -7.72 -0.52 -5.61
C LEU A 122 -8.57 0.69 -5.94
N ALA A 123 -9.00 1.41 -4.91
CA ALA A 123 -9.68 2.69 -5.02
C ALA A 123 -9.20 3.64 -3.91
N GLY A 124 -9.32 4.94 -4.13
CA GLY A 124 -8.93 5.98 -3.19
C GLY A 124 -9.19 7.35 -3.78
N HIS A 125 -9.25 8.37 -2.93
CA HIS A 125 -9.30 9.74 -3.42
C HIS A 125 -7.92 10.13 -3.92
N PHE A 126 -7.80 10.58 -5.17
CA PHE A 126 -6.50 10.91 -5.77
C PHE A 126 -5.47 9.76 -5.75
N ILE A 127 -5.96 8.51 -5.88
CA ILE A 127 -5.23 7.24 -5.75
C ILE A 127 -3.87 7.14 -6.47
N GLY A 128 -3.64 7.95 -7.50
CA GLY A 128 -2.35 8.01 -8.19
C GLY A 128 -1.19 8.47 -7.30
N HIS A 129 -1.48 9.28 -6.27
CA HIS A 129 -0.51 9.67 -5.25
C HIS A 129 -0.17 8.49 -4.34
N ASP A 130 -1.18 7.83 -3.77
CA ASP A 130 -1.03 6.74 -2.81
C ASP A 130 -0.29 5.52 -3.39
N ILE A 131 -0.52 5.20 -4.67
CA ILE A 131 0.20 4.11 -5.34
C ILE A 131 1.57 4.55 -5.88
N GLY A 132 1.81 5.86 -5.93
CA GLY A 132 3.00 6.45 -6.51
C GLY A 132 4.11 6.70 -5.50
N ILE A 133 3.75 6.91 -4.23
CA ILE A 133 4.68 7.12 -3.10
C ILE A 133 5.52 5.87 -2.79
#